data_AF-A0A7L5DL00-F1
#
_entry.id   AF-A0A7L5DL00-F1
#
_cell.length_a   1.000
_cell.length_b   1.000
_cell.length_c   1.000
_cell.angle_alpha   90.00
_cell.angle_beta   90.00
_cell.angle_gamma   90.00
#
_symmetry.space_group_name_H-M   'P 1'
#
loop_
_entity.id
_entity.type
_entity.pdbx_description
1 polymer ?
#
loop_
_entity_poly.entity_id
_entity_poly.type
_entity_poly.pdbx_seq_one_letter_code
_entity_poly.pdbx_strand_id
1 'polypeptide(L)' 'MKPNEFTRLPVQQQLDTLYFTGDVLANRYEGDEIYLLYNLHSFYVELRYNAFTSNLKEVSTFHDTDKLEPYLPYLA' A
#
# COMPACT_ATOMS: atom_id res chain seq x y z
N MET A 1 14.23 5.03 -4.44
CA MET A 1 13.67 5.67 -3.23
C MET A 1 13.73 4.66 -2.10
N LYS A 2 14.04 5.07 -0.87
CA LYS A 2 13.99 4.21 0.32
C LYS A 2 12.65 4.39 1.07
N PRO A 3 12.17 3.41 1.84
CA PRO A 3 10.91 3.53 2.58
C PRO A 3 10.84 4.76 3.48
N ASN A 4 11.92 5.07 4.21
CA ASN A 4 11.98 6.24 5.08
C ASN A 4 11.94 7.59 4.33
N GLU A 5 12.34 7.62 3.06
CA GLU A 5 12.22 8.81 2.22
C GLU A 5 10.77 8.97 1.76
N PHE A 6 10.13 7.86 1.37
CA PHE A 6 8.73 7.82 0.97
C PHE A 6 7.78 8.26 2.08
N THR A 7 7.91 7.70 3.29
CA THR A 7 7.00 8.00 4.42
C THR A 7 7.10 9.44 4.92
N ARG A 8 8.15 10.17 4.54
CA ARG A 8 8.34 11.60 4.85
C ARG A 8 7.68 12.53 3.85
N LEU A 9 7.26 12.03 2.69
CA LEU A 9 6.55 12.84 1.71
C LEU A 9 5.17 13.23 2.27
N PRO A 10 4.60 14.38 1.86
CA PRO A 10 3.19 14.66 2.08
C PRO A 10 2.32 13.53 1.55
N VAL A 11 1.21 13.23 2.23
CA VAL A 11 0.30 12.13 1.85
C VAL A 11 -0.07 12.16 0.37
N GLN A 12 -0.41 13.34 -0.17
CA GLN A 12 -0.74 13.47 -1.59
C GLN A 12 0.43 13.03 -2.49
N GLN A 13 1.67 13.40 -2.17
CA GLN A 13 2.84 12.99 -2.94
C GLN A 13 3.14 11.50 -2.79
N GLN A 14 2.85 10.90 -1.64
CA GLN A 14 2.94 9.45 -1.46
C GLN A 14 1.97 8.74 -2.42
N LEU A 15 0.71 9.19 -2.45
CA LEU A 15 -0.32 8.65 -3.33
C LEU A 15 0.02 8.84 -4.81
N ASP A 16 0.45 10.04 -5.20
CA ASP A 16 0.88 10.33 -6.57
C ASP A 16 2.07 9.44 -6.97
N THR A 17 3.06 9.27 -6.07
CA THR A 17 4.21 8.39 -6.32
C THR A 17 3.74 6.95 -6.56
N LEU A 18 2.84 6.43 -5.72
CA LEU A 18 2.29 5.08 -5.92
C LEU A 18 1.50 4.97 -7.22
N TYR A 19 0.71 5.97 -7.55
CA TYR A 19 -0.11 5.98 -8.76
C TYR A 19 0.74 6.02 -10.05
N PHE A 20 1.83 6.78 -10.06
CA PHE A 20 2.66 6.95 -11.26
C PHE A 20 3.82 5.96 -11.37
N THR A 21 4.30 5.39 -10.24
CA THR A 21 5.52 4.58 -10.22
C THR A 21 5.37 3.23 -9.52
N GLY A 22 4.30 3.04 -8.74
CA GLY A 22 4.04 1.79 -8.05
C GLY A 22 3.23 0.82 -8.89
N ASP A 23 3.57 -0.46 -8.83
CA ASP A 23 2.75 -1.52 -9.39
C ASP A 23 1.72 -1.97 -8.36
N VAL A 24 0.44 -1.89 -8.70
CA VAL A 24 -0.62 -2.46 -7.85
C VAL A 24 -0.48 -3.98 -7.90
N LEU A 25 -0.24 -4.59 -6.74
CA LEU A 25 -0.13 -6.04 -6.62
C LEU A 25 -1.46 -6.68 -6.28
N ALA A 26 -2.15 -6.15 -5.28
CA ALA A 26 -3.37 -6.74 -4.77
C ALA A 26 -4.26 -5.72 -4.07
N ASN A 27 -5.54 -6.06 -3.99
CA ASN A 27 -6.52 -5.36 -3.18
C ASN A 27 -7.23 -6.36 -2.29
N ARG A 28 -7.24 -6.10 -0.98
CA ARG A 28 -7.82 -6.95 0.04
C ARG A 28 -8.89 -6.17 0.79
N TYR A 29 -10.07 -6.76 0.96
CA TYR A 29 -11.18 -6.19 1.69
C TYR A 29 -11.37 -6.95 3.00
N GLU A 30 -11.32 -6.26 4.14
CA GLU A 30 -11.59 -6.87 5.45
C GLU A 30 -12.54 -6.00 6.24
N GLY A 31 -13.81 -6.42 6.31
CA GLY A 31 -14.87 -5.69 7.00
C GLY A 31 -15.02 -4.28 6.44
N ASP A 32 -14.72 -3.28 7.28
CA ASP A 32 -14.87 -1.86 6.98
C ASP A 32 -13.58 -1.21 6.45
N GLU A 33 -12.57 -2.03 6.14
CA GLU A 33 -11.27 -1.60 5.65
C GLU A 33 -10.99 -2.14 4.24
N ILE A 34 -10.32 -1.30 3.44
CA ILE A 34 -9.76 -1.68 2.15
C ILE A 34 -8.25 -1.54 2.26
N TYR A 35 -7.52 -2.57 1.85
CA TYR A 35 -6.07 -2.57 1.80
C TYR A 35 -5.58 -2.68 0.37
N LEU A 36 -4.82 -1.68 -0.07
CA LEU A 36 -4.16 -1.69 -1.37
C LEU A 36 -2.68 -1.94 -1.19
N LEU A 37 -2.19 -3.01 -1.83
CA LEU A 37 -0.79 -3.38 -1.81
C LEU A 37 -0.13 -2.94 -3.11
N TYR A 38 0.94 -2.16 -2.97
CA TYR A 38 1.78 -1.69 -4.07
C TYR A 38 3.20 -2.24 -3.93
N ASN A 39 3.85 -2.47 -5.06
CA ASN A 39 5.28 -2.68 -5.16
C ASN A 39 5.96 -1.43 -5.72
N LEU A 40 6.82 -0.81 -4.91
CA LEU A 40 7.68 0.30 -5.35
C LEU A 40 9.09 -0.19 -5.70
N HIS A 41 9.15 -1.34 -6.37
CA HIS A 41 10.30 -2.10 -6.89
C HIS A 41 11.29 -2.62 -5.82
N SER A 42 11.57 -1.81 -4.80
CA SER A 42 12.54 -2.08 -3.74
C SER A 42 11.89 -2.35 -2.38
N PHE A 43 10.62 -2.00 -2.23
CA PHE A 43 9.81 -2.24 -1.04
C PHE A 43 8.33 -2.25 -1.40
N TYR A 44 7.53 -2.76 -0.47
CA TYR A 44 6.07 -2.78 -0.57
C TYR A 44 5.47 -1.63 0.21
N VAL A 45 4.34 -1.14 -0.28
CA VAL A 45 3.52 -0.12 0.39
C VAL A 45 2.11 -0.64 0.52
N GLU A 46 1.59 -0.61 1.74
CA GLU A 46 0.21 -0.92 2.06
C GLU A 46 -0.52 0.37 2.41
N LEU A 47 -1.60 0.65 1.69
CA LEU A 47 -2.54 1.71 2.02
C LEU A 47 -3.76 1.10 2.69
N ARG A 48 -4.15 1.61 3.86
CA ARG A 48 -5.41 1.24 4.51
C ARG A 48 -6.41 2.37 4.37
N TYR A 49 -7.58 2.06 3.81
CA TYR A 49 -8.69 2.97 3.64
C TYR A 49 -9.91 2.52 4.42
N ASN A 50 -10.73 3.48 4.86
CA ASN A 50 -12.10 3.18 5.26
C ASN A 50 -12.93 2.80 4.01
N ALA A 51 -13.60 1.65 4.04
CA ALA A 51 -14.39 1.16 2.91
C ALA A 51 -15.62 2.03 2.57
N PHE A 52 -16.19 2.73 3.56
CA PHE A 52 -17.40 3.53 3.38
C PHE A 52 -17.11 4.98 2.99
N THR A 53 -16.07 5.57 3.57
CA THR A 53 -15.73 6.98 3.33
C THR A 53 -14.60 7.18 2.32
N SER A 54 -13.90 6.10 1.94
CA SER A 54 -12.69 6.14 1.11
C SER A 54 -11.58 7.04 1.68
N ASN A 55 -11.62 7.29 2.99
CA ASN A 55 -10.57 8.06 3.66
C ASN A 55 -9.36 7.18 3.95
N LEU A 56 -8.17 7.67 3.57
CA LEU A 56 -6.91 7.03 3.90
C LEU A 56 -6.67 7.11 5.41
N LYS A 57 -6.51 5.95 6.05
CA LYS A 57 -6.24 5.82 7.48
C LYS A 57 -4.76 5.67 7.77
N GLU A 58 -4.05 4.91 6.95
CA GLU A 58 -2.65 4.56 7.22
C GLU A 58 -1.89 4.26 5.93
N VAL A 59 -0.61 4.60 5.95
CA VAL A 59 0.38 4.21 4.93
C VAL A 59 1.51 3.49 5.64
N SER A 60 1.69 2.22 5.29
CA SER A 60 2.75 1.38 5.84
C SER A 60 3.72 0.95 4.75
N THR A 61 4.99 0.83 5.09
CA THR A 61 6.03 0.34 4.17
C THR A 61 6.76 -0.85 4.79
N PHE A 62 7.15 -1.82 3.96
CA PHE A 62 7.88 -3.00 4.42
C PHE A 62 8.68 -3.65 3.30
N HIS A 63 9.71 -4.43 3.69
CA HIS A 63 10.49 -5.27 2.79
C HIS A 63 10.18 -6.76 2.96
N ASP A 64 9.53 -7.12 4.08
CA ASP A 64 9.34 -8.50 4.48
C ASP A 64 8.24 -9.17 3.66
N THR A 65 8.56 -10.31 3.05
CA THR A 65 7.60 -11.11 2.30
C THR A 65 6.58 -11.79 3.19
N ASP A 66 6.86 -11.95 4.49
CA ASP A 66 5.90 -12.53 5.44
C ASP A 66 4.62 -11.68 5.53
N LYS A 67 4.74 -10.36 5.35
CA LYS A 67 3.59 -9.45 5.30
C LYS A 67 2.77 -9.55 4.00
N LEU A 68 3.24 -10.32 3.02
CA LEU A 68 2.48 -10.64 1.81
C LEU A 68 1.56 -11.84 1.99
N GLU A 69 1.71 -12.61 3.07
CA GLU A 69 0.90 -13.81 3.33
C GLU A 69 -0.61 -13.56 3.21
N PRO A 70 -1.18 -12.47 3.76
CA PRO A 70 -2.61 -12.17 3.61
C PRO A 70 -3.03 -11.83 2.18
N TYR A 71 -2.06 -11.48 1.33
CA TYR A 71 -2.27 -11.09 -0.06
C TYR A 71 -2.08 -12.24 -1.04
N LEU A 72 -1.44 -13.35 -0.66
CA LEU A 72 -1.17 -14.49 -1.53
C LEU A 72 -2.40 -14.99 -2.30
N PRO A 73 -3.62 -15.07 -1.73
CA PRO A 73 -4.81 -15.49 -2.49
C PRO A 73 -5.21 -14.54 -3.63
N TYR A 74 -4.70 -13.31 -3.64
CA TYR A 74 -5.04 -12.24 -4.58
C TYR A 74 -3.92 -11.96 -5.59
N LEU A 75 -2.75 -12.58 -5.43
CA LEU A 75 -1.62 -12.49 -6.34
C LEU A 75 -1.75 -13.62 -7.37
N ALA A 76 -2.25 -13.30 -8.57
CA ALA A 76 -2.48 -14.26 -9.66
C ALA A 76 -1.22 -14.53 -10.50
#